data_AF-A0AA41ES32-F1
#
_entry.id   AF-A0AA41ES32-F1
#
_cell.length_a   1.000
_cell.length_b   1.000
_cell.length_c   1.000
_cell.angle_alpha   90.00
_cell.angle_beta   90.00
_cell.angle_gamma   90.00
#
_symmetry.space_group_name_H-M   'P 1'
#
loop_
_entity.id
_entity.type
_entity.pdbx_description
1 polymer ?
#
loop_
_entity_poly.entity_id
_entity_poly.type
_entity_poly.pdbx_seq_one_letter_code
_entity_poly.pdbx_strand_id
1 'polypeptide(L)' 'MANDFLGKLAKQANQQLGDNESPFKQKKESTRPVQVRESTYKMIKDIAYHKDAKIVDVIDSMLKYAINSDEF' A
#
# COMPACT_ATOMS: atom_id res chain seq x y z
N MET A 1 13.67 -20.63 -44.51
CA MET A 1 14.35 -20.09 -43.30
C MET A 1 13.72 -18.75 -42.94
N ALA A 2 12.49 -18.75 -42.40
CA ALA A 2 11.74 -17.53 -42.04
C ALA A 2 11.68 -17.31 -40.50
N ASN A 3 12.55 -18.01 -39.75
CA ASN A 3 12.29 -18.34 -38.35
C ASN A 3 12.99 -17.42 -37.34
N ASP A 4 13.59 -16.32 -37.75
CA ASP A 4 14.45 -15.54 -36.85
C ASP A 4 14.12 -14.04 -36.77
N PHE A 5 13.11 -13.57 -37.52
CA PHE A 5 12.67 -12.17 -37.44
C PHE A 5 11.83 -11.92 -36.19
N LEU A 6 10.85 -12.79 -35.93
CA LEU A 6 9.99 -12.70 -34.73
C LEU A 6 10.80 -12.89 -33.45
N GLY A 7 11.81 -13.78 -33.46
CA GLY A 7 12.69 -14.01 -32.32
C GLY A 7 13.57 -12.78 -32.00
N LYS A 8 14.07 -12.08 -33.02
CA LYS A 8 14.84 -10.83 -32.85
C LYS A 8 13.95 -9.67 -32.39
N LEU A 9 12.75 -9.55 -32.95
CA LEU A 9 11.77 -8.55 -32.53
C LEU A 9 11.34 -8.74 -31.06
N ALA A 10 11.08 -9.99 -30.66
CA ALA A 10 10.72 -10.32 -29.28
C ALA A 10 11.85 -10.01 -28.28
N LYS A 11 13.12 -10.27 -28.65
CA LYS A 11 14.27 -9.92 -27.82
C LYS A 11 14.46 -8.41 -27.68
N GLN A 12 14.29 -7.64 -28.76
CA GLN A 12 14.34 -6.17 -28.69
C GLN A 12 13.19 -5.59 -27.88
N ALA A 13 11.97 -6.12 -28.04
CA ALA A 13 10.80 -5.68 -27.28
C ALA A 13 11.00 -5.93 -25.78
N ASN A 14 11.47 -7.12 -25.39
CA ASN A 14 11.74 -7.45 -23.99
C ASN A 14 12.90 -6.64 -23.40
N GLN A 15 13.92 -6.27 -24.19
CA GLN A 15 15.00 -5.39 -23.73
C GLN A 15 14.55 -3.93 -23.55
N GLN A 16 13.62 -3.44 -24.38
CA GLN A 16 13.05 -2.10 -24.23
C GLN A 16 11.97 -2.02 -23.13
N LEU A 17 11.30 -3.13 -22.83
CA LEU A 17 10.30 -3.25 -21.77
C LEU A 17 10.89 -3.62 -20.39
N GLY A 18 12.23 -3.57 -20.23
CA GLY A 18 12.94 -4.03 -19.04
C GLY A 18 12.23 -3.64 -17.74
N ASP A 19 11.89 -4.64 -16.91
CA ASP A 19 11.12 -4.57 -15.66
C ASP A 19 10.14 -3.38 -15.54
N ASN A 20 9.49 -3.00 -16.65
CA ASN A 20 8.48 -1.96 -16.65
C ASN A 20 7.23 -2.61 -16.10
N GLU A 21 7.17 -2.70 -14.77
CA GLU A 21 5.92 -2.87 -14.06
C GLU A 21 4.91 -1.93 -14.71
N SER A 22 3.81 -2.50 -15.20
CA SER A 22 2.76 -1.72 -15.86
C SER A 22 2.45 -0.49 -15.00
N PRO A 23 2.32 0.72 -15.57
CA PRO A 23 1.86 1.89 -14.82
C PRO A 23 0.46 1.67 -14.22
N PHE A 24 -0.27 0.66 -14.70
CA PHE A 24 -1.55 0.19 -14.16
C PHE A 24 -1.42 -1.00 -13.21
N LYS A 25 -0.21 -1.52 -12.96
CA LYS A 25 0.03 -2.54 -11.95
C LYS A 25 -0.37 -1.91 -10.62
N GLN A 26 -1.44 -2.43 -10.01
CA GLN A 26 -1.89 -1.98 -8.70
C GLN A 26 -0.70 -2.14 -7.75
N LYS A 27 -0.09 -1.02 -7.35
CA LYS A 27 0.95 -1.04 -6.31
C LYS A 27 0.31 -1.66 -5.08
N LYS A 28 1.02 -2.57 -4.42
CA LYS A 28 0.58 -3.14 -3.15
C LYS A 28 0.50 -1.98 -2.15
N GLU A 29 -0.71 -1.47 -1.92
CA GLU A 29 -0.90 -0.40 -0.96
C GLU A 29 -0.53 -0.90 0.43
N SER A 30 0.35 -0.16 1.11
CA SER A 30 0.81 -0.49 2.47
C SER A 30 -0.26 -0.22 3.53
N THR A 31 -1.31 0.51 3.18
CA THR A 31 -2.42 0.86 4.06
C THR A 31 -3.75 0.47 3.41
N ARG A 32 -4.76 0.24 4.24
CA ARG A 32 -6.13 -0.03 3.80
C ARG A 32 -7.10 0.94 4.46
N PRO A 33 -8.13 1.43 3.75
CA PRO A 33 -9.17 2.23 4.37
C PRO A 33 -9.99 1.36 5.33
N VAL A 34 -10.27 1.89 6.51
CA VAL A 34 -11.11 1.25 7.53
C VAL A 34 -12.24 2.19 7.92
N GLN A 35 -13.40 1.62 8.22
CA GLN A 35 -14.55 2.37 8.71
C GLN A 35 -14.52 2.42 10.23
N VAL A 36 -14.67 3.61 10.79
CA VAL A 36 -14.73 3.85 12.24
C VAL A 36 -15.95 4.72 12.56
N ARG A 37 -16.47 4.60 13.78
CA ARG A 37 -17.55 5.48 14.25
C ARG A 37 -17.07 6.93 14.32
N GLU A 38 -17.95 7.87 14.01
CA GLU A 38 -17.60 9.30 13.98
C GLU A 38 -17.10 9.82 15.34
N SER A 39 -17.69 9.35 16.45
CA SER A 39 -17.23 9.68 17.81
C SER A 39 -15.79 9.23 18.05
N THR A 40 -15.47 7.99 17.66
CA THR A 40 -14.11 7.44 17.75
C THR A 40 -13.13 8.21 16.87
N TYR A 41 -13.53 8.56 15.64
CA TYR A 41 -12.70 9.36 14.75
C TYR A 41 -12.33 10.73 15.33
N LYS A 42 -13.28 11.44 15.95
CA LYS A 42 -13.03 12.73 16.63
C LYS A 42 -11.99 12.58 17.75
N MET A 43 -12.13 11.56 18.58
CA MET A 43 -11.16 11.27 19.65
C MET A 43 -9.76 10.99 19.10
N ILE A 44 -9.65 10.15 18.05
CA ILE A 44 -8.36 9.86 17.41
C ILE A 44 -7.74 11.14 16.82
N LYS A 45 -8.56 12.00 16.19
CA LYS A 45 -8.11 13.27 15.62
C LYS A 45 -7.54 14.20 16.70
N ASP A 46 -8.20 14.30 17.85
CA ASP A 46 -7.70 15.10 18.97
C ASP A 46 -6.38 14.54 19.51
N ILE A 47 -6.27 13.21 19.66
CA ILE A 47 -5.01 12.55 20.09
C ILE A 47 -3.88 12.84 19.10
N ALA A 48 -4.15 12.69 17.80
CA ALA A 48 -3.19 12.95 16.73
C ALA A 48 -2.69 14.41 16.76
N TYR A 49 -3.61 15.36 16.98
CA TYR A 49 -3.26 16.78 17.12
C TYR A 49 -2.34 17.04 18.32
N HIS A 50 -2.66 16.51 19.50
CA HIS A 50 -1.85 16.73 20.71
C HIS A 50 -0.48 16.03 20.65
N LYS A 51 -0.36 14.95 19.87
CA LYS A 51 0.88 14.18 19.73
C LYS A 51 1.73 14.58 18.52
N ASP A 52 1.30 15.58 17.75
CA ASP A 52 1.92 15.96 16.46
C ASP A 52 2.18 14.73 15.55
N ALA A 53 1.18 13.85 15.48
CA ALA A 53 1.28 12.57 14.79
C ALA A 53 0.20 12.44 13.71
N LYS A 54 0.43 11.58 12.71
CA LYS A 54 -0.60 11.28 11.71
C LYS A 54 -1.66 10.38 12.32
N ILE A 55 -2.92 10.62 11.95
CA ILE A 55 -4.06 9.78 12.35
C ILE A 55 -3.81 8.29 12.06
N VAL A 56 -3.20 7.98 10.91
CA VAL A 56 -2.87 6.61 10.51
C VAL A 56 -1.90 5.94 11.48
N ASP A 57 -0.87 6.66 11.93
CA ASP A 57 0.14 6.14 12.86
C ASP A 57 -0.45 5.91 14.25
N VAL A 58 -1.37 6.79 14.67
CA VAL A 58 -2.13 6.63 15.93
C VAL A 58 -3.03 5.39 15.86
N ILE A 59 -3.77 5.21 14.77
CA ILE A 59 -4.64 4.02 14.56
C ILE A 59 -3.80 2.75 14.53
N ASP A 60 -2.69 2.73 13.80
CA ASP A 60 -1.80 1.57 13.73
C ASP A 60 -1.23 1.21 15.11
N SER A 61 -0.82 2.21 15.89
CA SER A 61 -0.33 2.00 17.27
C SER A 61 -1.42 1.44 18.19
N MET A 62 -2.65 1.95 18.10
CA MET A 62 -3.80 1.44 18.86
C MET A 62 -4.14 0.01 18.50
N LEU A 63 -4.17 -0.32 17.20
CA LEU A 63 -4.46 -1.67 16.73
C LEU A 63 -3.36 -2.66 17.14
N LYS A 64 -2.08 -2.28 17.01
CA LYS A 64 -0.96 -3.09 17.48
C LYS A 64 -1.02 -3.33 18.98
N TYR A 65 -1.39 -2.32 19.76
CA TYR A 65 -1.57 -2.50 21.20
C TYR A 65 -2.68 -3.52 21.48
N ALA A 66 -3.85 -3.36 20.86
CA ALA A 66 -4.98 -4.27 21.07
C ALA A 66 -4.71 -5.71 20.61
N ILE A 67 -4.00 -5.91 19.51
CA ILE A 67 -3.63 -7.25 19.01
C ILE A 67 -2.66 -7.95 19.99
N ASN A 68 -1.80 -7.19 20.65
CA ASN A 68 -0.79 -7.73 21.56
C ASN A 68 -1.25 -7.75 23.03
N SER A 69 -2.43 -7.23 23.36
CA SER A 69 -2.87 -7.09 24.74
C SER A 69 -3.60 -8.33 25.29
N ASP A 70 -3.76 -9.41 24.52
CA ASP A 70 -4.53 -10.63 24.86
C ASP A 70 -5.97 -10.37 25.41
N GLU A 71 -6.45 -9.13 25.33
CA GLU A 71 -7.74 -8.68 25.87
C GLU A 71 -8.88 -8.78 24.83
N PHE A 72 -8.64 -9.45 23.70
CA PHE A 72 -9.59 -9.62 22.61
C PHE A 72 -9.51 -11.02 21.98
#